data_AF-A0A126Q4G8-F1
#
_entry.id   AF-A0A126Q4G8-F1
#
_cell.length_a   1.000
_cell.length_b   1.000
_cell.length_c   1.000
_cell.angle_alpha   90.00
_cell.angle_beta   90.00
_cell.angle_gamma   90.00
#
_symmetry.space_group_name_H-M   'P 1'
#
loop_
_entity.id
_entity.type
_entity.pdbx_description
1 polymer ?
#
loop_
_entity_poly.entity_id
_entity_poly.type
_entity_poly.pdbx_seq_one_letter_code
_entity_poly.pdbx_strand_id
1 'polypeptide(L)'
;MFPNNAGLKPIRVYENDEHFLVEIPASQKLRASRIAGRRWDASQVAWVYPKTLQSYEALKNEFQRDADSFEIRKPKRKPVPEAKLINVNEEPDQDFEREWKELSENTSNIHSNFSDVAGKIDFLVKTVQSLEDSTASVERMILAKNLENNLNLHGTVENSKEVLNLDEQLESVLNQIAFESSGQDESLEKHLQKYNPLSKPERFVMRTHEHLLHALAEIAGDRDPTESAFSKYVHYVKDNRLVENTREKNVPAILFMLNGHRNQIVHSRGMPESELKNRAISYLMGLAQVWSAVAAEPVEDFE
;
A
#
# COMPACT_ATOMS: atom_id res chain seq x y z
N MET A 1 -39.74 27.15 23.95
CA MET A 1 -39.99 26.39 22.70
C MET A 1 -38.63 26.01 22.16
N PHE A 2 -38.17 24.79 22.43
CA PHE A 2 -36.90 24.28 21.91
C PHE A 2 -37.17 23.62 20.55
N PRO A 3 -36.36 23.85 19.52
CA PRO A 3 -36.61 23.28 18.21
C PRO A 3 -36.41 21.76 18.25
N ASN A 4 -37.31 21.06 17.57
CA ASN A 4 -37.35 19.61 17.42
C ASN A 4 -36.01 19.02 16.92
N ASN A 5 -35.36 18.22 17.78
CA ASN A 5 -34.28 17.30 17.40
C ASN A 5 -34.85 16.10 16.63
N ALA A 6 -35.21 16.29 15.36
CA ALA A 6 -35.57 15.20 14.46
C ALA A 6 -34.33 14.81 13.64
N GLY A 7 -33.68 13.69 13.97
CA GLY A 7 -32.83 12.95 13.02
C GLY A 7 -31.49 12.38 13.51
N LEU A 8 -31.03 12.67 14.74
CA LEU A 8 -29.81 12.05 15.26
C LEU A 8 -30.17 10.69 15.87
N LYS A 9 -29.75 9.59 15.22
CA LYS A 9 -29.86 8.25 15.82
C LYS A 9 -29.12 8.25 17.17
N PRO A 10 -29.69 7.71 18.26
CA PRO A 10 -28.96 7.61 19.52
C PRO A 10 -27.75 6.68 19.39
N ILE A 11 -26.70 6.90 20.20
CA ILE A 11 -25.55 5.99 20.27
C ILE A 11 -25.95 4.81 21.14
N ARG A 12 -25.88 3.60 20.59
CA ARG A 12 -26.22 2.37 21.33
C ARG A 12 -25.09 1.36 21.23
N VAL A 13 -24.67 0.84 22.38
CA VAL A 13 -23.65 -0.19 22.49
C VAL A 13 -24.28 -1.41 23.16
N TYR A 14 -24.36 -2.52 22.45
CA TYR A 14 -25.00 -3.75 22.92
C TYR A 14 -24.21 -4.98 22.47
N GLU A 15 -24.54 -6.16 22.97
CA GLU A 15 -23.85 -7.41 22.62
C GLU A 15 -24.80 -8.44 22.02
N ASN A 16 -24.34 -9.21 21.03
CA ASN A 16 -24.95 -10.47 20.63
C ASN A 16 -24.13 -11.63 21.20
N ASP A 17 -24.40 -12.90 20.88
CA ASP A 17 -23.67 -14.02 21.51
C ASP A 17 -22.15 -13.99 21.25
N GLU A 18 -21.72 -13.49 20.08
CA GLU A 18 -20.33 -13.58 19.61
C GLU A 18 -19.55 -12.25 19.62
N HIS A 19 -20.24 -11.11 19.57
CA HIS A 19 -19.66 -9.80 19.26
C HIS A 19 -20.28 -8.67 20.09
N PHE A 20 -19.55 -7.56 20.22
CA PHE A 20 -20.08 -6.27 20.63
C PHE A 20 -20.51 -5.45 19.41
N LEU A 21 -21.58 -4.68 19.54
CA LEU A 21 -22.23 -3.94 18.47
C LEU A 21 -22.37 -2.47 18.88
N VAL A 22 -22.04 -1.55 17.97
CA VAL A 22 -22.19 -0.11 18.17
C VAL A 22 -23.00 0.49 17.02
N GLU A 23 -24.21 0.93 17.33
CA GLU A 23 -25.00 1.80 16.46
C GLU A 23 -24.65 3.26 16.78
N ILE A 24 -24.30 4.03 15.74
CA ILE A 24 -23.84 5.42 15.89
C ILE A 24 -24.30 6.27 14.70
N PRO A 25 -24.68 7.55 14.90
CA PRO A 25 -24.94 8.49 13.81
C PRO A 25 -23.82 8.57 12.79
N ALA A 26 -24.20 8.84 11.54
CA ALA A 26 -23.26 9.10 10.46
C ALA A 26 -22.23 10.18 10.82
N SER A 27 -22.66 11.24 11.51
CA SER A 27 -21.81 12.35 11.98
C SER A 27 -20.74 11.93 12.99
N GLN A 28 -20.89 10.78 13.66
CA GLN A 28 -19.99 10.30 14.71
C GLN A 28 -19.32 8.96 14.37
N LYS A 29 -19.50 8.45 13.15
CA LYS A 29 -18.91 7.17 12.69
C LYS A 29 -17.40 7.08 12.87
N LEU A 30 -16.69 8.21 12.80
CA LEU A 30 -15.24 8.27 12.98
C LEU A 30 -14.79 7.83 14.38
N ARG A 31 -15.64 7.98 15.40
CA ARG A 31 -15.34 7.57 16.78
C ARG A 31 -15.27 6.05 16.89
N ALA A 32 -16.28 5.37 16.35
CA ALA A 32 -16.32 3.92 16.26
C ALA A 32 -15.20 3.41 15.34
N SER A 33 -14.91 4.15 14.26
CA SER A 33 -13.83 3.80 13.35
C SER A 33 -12.41 3.96 13.93
N ARG A 34 -12.22 4.46 15.14
CA ARG A 34 -10.88 4.55 15.76
C ARG A 34 -10.52 3.35 16.62
N ILE A 35 -11.51 2.57 17.04
CA ILE A 35 -11.31 1.38 17.87
C ILE A 35 -10.85 0.21 16.99
N ALA A 36 -9.79 -0.50 17.42
CA ALA A 36 -9.19 -1.59 16.65
C ALA A 36 -10.07 -2.86 16.62
N GLY A 37 -9.94 -3.69 15.58
CA GLY A 37 -10.66 -4.97 15.45
C GLY A 37 -12.12 -4.85 14.99
N ARG A 38 -12.51 -3.71 14.43
CA ARG A 38 -13.89 -3.41 14.02
C ARG A 38 -14.24 -3.92 12.61
N ARG A 39 -15.50 -4.28 12.39
CA ARG A 39 -16.10 -4.55 11.08
C ARG A 39 -17.42 -3.80 10.97
N TRP A 40 -17.69 -3.16 9.82
CA TRP A 40 -19.01 -2.60 9.57
C TRP A 40 -19.96 -3.71 9.11
N ASP A 41 -21.11 -3.83 9.75
CA ASP A 41 -22.20 -4.73 9.32
C ASP A 41 -23.32 -3.90 8.70
N ALA A 42 -23.50 -4.03 7.39
CA ALA A 42 -24.51 -3.30 6.63
C ALA A 42 -25.94 -3.81 6.91
N SER A 43 -26.10 -5.06 7.35
CA SER A 43 -27.39 -5.66 7.67
C SER A 43 -27.93 -5.16 9.01
N GLN A 44 -27.06 -4.95 9.99
CA GLN A 44 -27.43 -4.40 11.30
C GLN A 44 -27.21 -2.88 11.40
N VAL A 45 -26.57 -2.27 10.40
CA VAL A 45 -26.19 -0.84 10.39
C VAL A 45 -25.40 -0.48 11.66
N ALA A 46 -24.48 -1.38 12.05
CA ALA A 46 -23.73 -1.29 13.30
C ALA A 46 -22.26 -1.67 13.10
N TRP A 47 -21.40 -1.15 13.97
CA TRP A 47 -20.00 -1.58 14.06
C TRP A 47 -19.88 -2.80 14.96
N VAL A 48 -19.30 -3.87 14.43
CA VAL A 48 -19.09 -5.15 15.09
C VAL A 48 -17.66 -5.22 15.62
N TYR A 49 -17.50 -5.59 16.89
CA TYR A 49 -16.21 -5.77 17.56
C TYR A 49 -16.14 -7.17 18.19
N PRO A 50 -14.96 -7.80 18.24
CA PRO A 50 -14.81 -9.09 18.91
C PRO A 50 -14.96 -8.92 20.43
N LYS A 51 -15.54 -9.93 21.09
CA LYS A 51 -15.71 -9.99 22.56
C LYS A 51 -14.41 -10.22 23.32
N THR A 52 -13.43 -9.36 23.15
CA THR A 52 -12.17 -9.37 23.89
C THR A 52 -12.19 -8.35 25.01
N LEU A 53 -11.34 -8.54 26.03
CA LEU A 53 -11.17 -7.57 27.11
C LEU A 53 -10.71 -6.20 26.57
N GLN A 54 -9.85 -6.21 25.55
CA GLN A 54 -9.34 -5.00 24.91
C GLN A 54 -10.46 -4.21 24.21
N SER A 55 -11.34 -4.89 23.46
CA SER A 55 -12.50 -4.26 22.83
C SER A 55 -13.48 -3.70 23.88
N TYR A 56 -13.71 -4.44 24.97
CA TYR A 56 -14.58 -3.99 26.06
C TYR A 56 -14.06 -2.70 26.72
N GLU A 57 -12.78 -2.64 27.09
CA GLU A 57 -12.20 -1.45 27.71
C GLU A 57 -12.17 -0.26 26.73
N ALA A 58 -11.88 -0.49 25.44
CA ALA A 58 -11.89 0.56 24.42
C ALA A 58 -13.30 1.12 24.18
N LEU A 59 -14.32 0.26 24.05
CA LEU A 59 -15.72 0.67 23.89
C LEU A 59 -16.24 1.41 25.11
N LYS A 60 -15.85 0.94 26.31
CA LYS A 60 -16.19 1.59 27.58
C LYS A 60 -15.57 2.98 27.67
N ASN A 61 -14.27 3.12 27.36
CA ASN A 61 -13.60 4.41 27.42
C ASN A 61 -14.15 5.42 26.42
N GLU A 62 -14.53 4.97 25.22
CA GLU A 62 -14.99 5.85 24.14
C GLU A 62 -16.48 6.22 24.26
N PHE A 63 -17.35 5.27 24.58
CA PHE A 63 -18.80 5.45 24.45
C PHE A 63 -19.57 5.45 25.76
N GLN A 64 -19.01 5.01 26.89
CA GLN A 64 -19.78 4.90 28.13
C GLN A 64 -20.36 6.24 28.62
N ARG A 65 -19.68 7.36 28.31
CA ARG A 65 -20.13 8.70 28.74
C ARG A 65 -21.20 9.31 27.83
N ASP A 66 -21.21 8.93 26.56
CA ASP A 66 -22.00 9.58 25.51
C ASP A 66 -23.07 8.66 24.90
N ALA A 67 -23.08 7.37 25.27
CA ALA A 67 -24.05 6.40 24.79
C ALA A 67 -25.38 6.53 25.52
N ASP A 68 -26.46 6.59 24.76
CA ASP A 68 -27.83 6.55 25.27
C ASP A 68 -28.19 5.19 25.87
N SER A 69 -27.59 4.12 25.35
CA SER A 69 -27.65 2.76 25.93
C SER A 69 -26.27 2.08 25.81
N PHE A 70 -25.79 1.53 26.92
CA PHE A 70 -24.52 0.82 27.02
C PHE A 70 -24.72 -0.51 27.77
N GLU A 71 -25.10 -1.53 27.01
CA GLU A 71 -25.54 -2.86 27.48
C GLU A 71 -24.55 -3.95 27.04
N ILE A 72 -23.26 -3.76 27.33
CA ILE A 72 -22.23 -4.77 27.10
C ILE A 72 -21.64 -5.28 28.41
N ARG A 73 -21.35 -6.59 28.48
CA ARG A 73 -20.79 -7.21 29.68
C ARG A 73 -19.31 -7.42 29.50
N LYS A 74 -18.57 -7.26 30.61
CA LYS A 74 -17.14 -7.60 30.64
C LYS A 74 -17.01 -9.08 30.29
N PRO A 75 -16.21 -9.45 29.26
CA PRO A 75 -16.01 -10.85 28.92
C PRO A 75 -15.53 -11.61 30.15
N LYS A 76 -16.26 -12.67 30.53
CA LYS A 76 -15.84 -13.54 31.62
C LYS A 76 -14.51 -14.16 31.20
N ARG A 77 -13.45 -13.94 31.99
CA ARG A 77 -12.21 -14.72 31.84
C ARG A 77 -12.62 -16.18 31.87
N LYS A 78 -12.25 -16.97 30.86
CA LYS A 78 -12.30 -18.44 31.01
C LYS A 78 -11.57 -18.74 32.33
N PRO A 79 -12.15 -19.53 33.24
CA PRO A 79 -11.45 -19.92 34.45
C PRO A 79 -10.15 -20.57 34.00
N VAL A 80 -9.03 -19.98 34.39
CA VAL A 80 -7.79 -20.75 34.45
C VAL A 80 -8.11 -21.91 35.38
N PRO A 81 -7.92 -23.18 34.97
CA PRO A 81 -8.10 -24.30 35.88
C PRO A 81 -7.27 -23.98 37.13
N GLU A 82 -7.93 -24.02 38.29
CA GLU A 82 -7.32 -23.82 39.60
C GLU A 82 -5.98 -24.54 39.62
N ALA A 83 -4.89 -23.77 39.73
CA ALA A 83 -3.56 -24.31 39.91
C ALA A 83 -3.60 -25.14 41.19
N LYS A 84 -3.73 -26.46 41.04
CA LYS A 84 -3.16 -27.38 42.03
C LYS A 84 -1.71 -26.96 42.13
N LEU A 85 -1.29 -26.55 43.32
CA LEU A 85 0.10 -26.27 43.66
C LEU A 85 0.92 -27.50 43.28
N ILE A 86 1.51 -27.50 42.08
CA ILE A 86 2.48 -28.48 41.67
C ILE A 86 3.77 -28.11 42.41
N ASN A 87 4.26 -29.08 43.16
CA ASN A 87 5.51 -29.03 43.90
C ASN A 87 6.65 -28.68 42.94
N VAL A 88 7.40 -27.60 43.20
CA VAL A 88 8.39 -26.99 42.28
C VAL A 88 9.72 -27.78 42.27
N ASN A 89 9.68 -29.10 42.15
CA ASN A 89 10.87 -29.96 42.18
C ASN A 89 10.87 -31.07 41.11
N GLU A 90 10.08 -30.96 40.04
CA GLU A 90 10.21 -31.84 38.87
C GLU A 90 10.80 -31.05 37.70
N GLU A 91 11.80 -31.65 37.05
CA GLU A 91 12.54 -31.08 35.90
C GLU A 91 11.58 -30.62 34.78
N PRO A 92 11.94 -29.56 34.03
CA PRO A 92 11.06 -28.97 33.03
C PRO A 92 10.71 -29.99 31.94
N ASP A 93 9.41 -30.20 31.76
CA ASP A 93 8.83 -31.11 30.77
C ASP A 93 9.21 -30.64 29.35
N GLN A 94 10.05 -31.43 28.65
CA GLN A 94 10.68 -31.06 27.37
C GLN A 94 9.66 -30.79 26.25
N ASP A 95 8.43 -31.27 26.40
CA ASP A 95 7.35 -31.00 25.45
C ASP A 95 6.74 -29.60 25.62
N PHE A 96 6.78 -29.03 26.83
CA PHE A 96 6.27 -27.67 27.09
C PHE A 96 7.19 -26.59 26.54
N GLU A 97 8.52 -26.79 26.60
CA GLU A 97 9.50 -25.90 25.96
C GLU A 97 9.40 -25.92 24.44
N ARG A 98 9.08 -27.08 23.85
CA ARG A 98 8.89 -27.22 22.40
C ARG A 98 7.64 -26.49 21.92
N GLU A 99 6.50 -26.67 22.60
CA GLU A 99 5.27 -25.93 22.31
C GLU A 99 5.43 -24.42 22.50
N TRP A 100 6.11 -23.98 23.57
CA TRP A 100 6.39 -22.55 23.79
C TRP A 100 7.29 -21.95 22.71
N LYS A 101 8.28 -22.72 22.24
CA LYS A 101 9.16 -22.30 21.16
C LYS A 101 8.39 -22.16 19.85
N GLU A 102 7.57 -23.15 19.48
CA GLU A 102 6.71 -23.10 18.29
C GLU A 102 5.68 -21.96 18.37
N LEU A 103 5.06 -21.71 19.52
CA LEU A 103 4.16 -20.57 19.74
C LEU A 103 4.89 -19.22 19.63
N SER A 104 6.10 -19.10 20.18
CA SER A 104 6.89 -17.87 20.09
C SER A 104 7.32 -17.57 18.65
N GLU A 105 7.72 -18.60 17.90
CA GLU A 105 8.09 -18.50 16.49
C GLU A 105 6.87 -18.13 15.64
N ASN A 106 5.70 -18.71 15.93
CA ASN A 106 4.47 -18.39 15.22
C ASN A 106 3.95 -16.97 15.53
N THR A 107 4.05 -16.50 16.78
CA THR A 107 3.75 -15.11 17.13
C THR A 107 4.73 -14.10 16.51
N SER A 108 6.00 -14.46 16.36
CA SER A 108 7.00 -13.65 15.66
C SER A 108 6.68 -13.53 14.16
N ASN A 109 6.22 -14.64 13.55
CA ASN A 109 5.72 -14.65 12.17
C ASN A 109 4.44 -13.83 11.98
N ILE A 110 3.54 -13.83 12.97
CA ILE A 110 2.34 -12.96 12.94
C ILE A 110 2.75 -11.49 13.06
N HIS A 111 3.74 -11.17 13.90
CA HIS A 111 4.20 -9.80 14.08
C HIS A 111 4.94 -9.24 12.85
N SER A 112 5.72 -10.08 12.17
CA SER A 112 6.36 -9.72 10.89
C SER A 112 5.32 -9.51 9.79
N ASN A 113 4.31 -10.38 9.69
CA ASN A 113 3.20 -10.20 8.76
C ASN A 113 2.40 -8.91 9.02
N PHE A 114 2.20 -8.52 10.29
CA PHE A 114 1.56 -7.25 10.64
C PHE A 114 2.42 -6.04 10.30
N SER A 115 3.74 -6.12 10.49
CA SER A 115 4.69 -5.08 10.07
C SER A 115 4.68 -4.92 8.55
N ASP A 116 4.61 -6.01 7.80
CA ASP A 116 4.52 -6.00 6.34
C ASP A 116 3.19 -5.41 5.84
N VAL A 117 2.08 -5.71 6.53
CA VAL A 117 0.77 -5.10 6.22
C VAL A 117 0.77 -3.61 6.54
N ALA A 118 1.38 -3.19 7.65
CA ALA A 118 1.51 -1.77 8.00
C ALA A 118 2.38 -1.02 6.99
N GLY A 119 3.50 -1.61 6.54
CA GLY A 119 4.35 -1.05 5.49
C GLY A 119 3.64 -0.95 4.14
N LYS A 120 2.82 -1.95 3.77
CA LYS A 120 1.98 -1.91 2.57
C LYS A 120 0.89 -0.83 2.65
N ILE A 121 0.31 -0.60 3.83
CA ILE A 121 -0.67 0.47 4.05
C ILE A 121 0.00 1.85 3.94
N ASP A 122 1.18 2.04 4.54
CA ASP A 122 1.94 3.30 4.42
C ASP A 122 2.35 3.58 2.97
N PHE A 123 2.77 2.53 2.25
CA PHE A 123 3.05 2.61 0.82
C PHE A 123 1.81 2.99 -0.01
N LEU A 124 0.65 2.39 0.28
CA LEU A 124 -0.61 2.73 -0.39
C LEU A 124 -1.04 4.17 -0.09
N VAL A 125 -0.89 4.64 1.14
CA VAL A 125 -1.20 6.03 1.53
C VAL A 125 -0.32 7.02 0.77
N LYS A 126 1.00 6.77 0.67
CA LYS A 126 1.90 7.62 -0.11
C LYS A 126 1.61 7.57 -1.60
N THR A 127 1.24 6.40 -2.12
CA THR A 127 0.86 6.25 -3.53
C THR A 127 -0.42 7.04 -3.82
N VAL A 128 -1.41 6.99 -2.93
CA VAL A 128 -2.64 7.78 -3.05
C VAL A 128 -2.34 9.28 -2.96
N GLN A 129 -1.48 9.72 -2.04
CA GLN A 129 -1.09 11.13 -1.93
C GLN A 129 -0.37 11.61 -3.20
N SER A 130 0.54 10.80 -3.74
CA SER A 130 1.23 11.09 -5.00
C SER A 130 0.28 11.09 -6.20
N LEU A 131 -0.76 10.25 -6.20
CA LEU A 131 -1.82 10.25 -7.21
C LEU A 131 -2.71 11.48 -7.09
N GLU A 132 -3.02 11.95 -5.88
CA GLU A 132 -3.77 13.18 -5.65
C GLU A 132 -2.98 14.40 -6.15
N ASP A 133 -1.68 14.47 -5.84
CA ASP A 133 -0.79 15.53 -6.32
C ASP A 133 -0.61 15.49 -7.85
N SER A 134 -0.49 14.29 -8.41
CA SER A 134 -0.43 14.08 -9.87
C SER A 134 -1.75 14.44 -10.54
N THR A 135 -2.89 14.15 -9.90
CA THR A 135 -4.22 14.52 -10.39
C THR A 135 -4.37 16.05 -10.41
N ALA A 136 -3.94 16.74 -9.35
CA ALA A 136 -3.90 18.20 -9.30
C ALA A 136 -2.93 18.80 -10.35
N SER A 137 -1.85 18.09 -10.70
CA SER A 137 -0.95 18.45 -11.80
C SER A 137 -1.62 18.28 -13.17
N VAL A 138 -2.29 17.15 -13.39
CA VAL A 138 -3.03 16.83 -14.62
C VAL A 138 -4.19 17.80 -14.84
N GLU A 139 -4.95 18.16 -13.80
CA GLU A 139 -6.01 19.16 -13.89
C GLU A 139 -5.45 20.53 -14.32
N ARG A 140 -4.31 20.95 -13.78
CA ARG A 140 -3.61 22.19 -14.17
C ARG A 140 -3.13 22.13 -15.62
N MET A 141 -2.61 21.00 -16.07
CA MET A 141 -2.13 20.79 -17.43
C MET A 141 -3.27 20.74 -18.46
N ILE A 142 -4.39 20.08 -18.14
CA ILE A 142 -5.59 20.08 -18.98
C ILE A 142 -6.15 21.50 -19.11
N LEU A 143 -6.18 22.26 -18.02
CA LEU A 143 -6.56 23.68 -18.05
C LEU A 143 -5.62 24.50 -18.92
N ALA A 144 -4.30 24.33 -18.78
CA ALA A 144 -3.30 25.03 -19.58
C ALA A 144 -3.43 24.70 -21.08
N LYS A 145 -3.62 23.43 -21.43
CA LYS A 145 -3.75 22.96 -22.82
C LYS A 145 -5.09 23.40 -23.45
N ASN A 146 -6.16 23.47 -22.67
CA ASN A 146 -7.44 24.03 -23.14
C ASN A 146 -7.37 25.55 -23.36
N LEU A 147 -6.56 26.27 -22.59
CA LEU A 147 -6.24 27.67 -22.84
C LEU A 147 -5.42 27.86 -24.13
N GLU A 148 -4.43 26.99 -24.35
CA GLU A 148 -3.59 26.99 -25.56
C GLU A 148 -4.40 26.66 -26.83
N ASN A 149 -5.32 25.69 -26.75
CA ASN A 149 -6.23 25.35 -27.85
C ASN A 149 -7.23 26.48 -28.17
N ASN A 150 -7.69 27.23 -27.17
CA ASN A 150 -8.56 28.41 -27.40
C ASN A 150 -7.81 29.59 -28.02
N LEU A 151 -6.49 29.71 -27.80
CA LEU A 151 -5.64 30.71 -28.47
C LEU A 151 -5.31 30.31 -29.92
N ASN A 152 -5.24 29.01 -30.23
CA ASN A 152 -4.95 28.50 -31.57
C ASN A 152 -6.19 28.36 -32.48
N LEU A 153 -7.41 28.57 -31.98
CA LEU A 153 -8.68 28.53 -32.72
C LEU A 153 -8.91 29.69 -33.72
N HIS A 154 -7.91 30.56 -33.93
CA HIS A 154 -7.95 31.60 -34.97
C HIS A 154 -6.99 31.39 -36.14
N GLY A 155 -6.29 30.25 -36.19
CA GLY A 155 -5.39 29.92 -37.30
C GLY A 155 -5.69 28.54 -37.88
N THR A 156 -6.34 28.52 -39.04
CA THR A 156 -6.33 27.42 -40.03
C THR A 156 -6.96 26.08 -39.61
N VAL A 157 -8.21 25.92 -40.05
CA VAL A 157 -8.86 24.63 -40.31
C VAL A 157 -8.19 24.00 -41.53
N GLU A 158 -7.32 23.01 -41.33
CA GLU A 158 -6.99 22.04 -42.38
C GLU A 158 -6.96 20.61 -41.81
N ASN A 159 -7.59 19.73 -42.56
CA ASN A 159 -7.80 18.31 -42.28
C ASN A 159 -6.50 17.52 -42.14
N SER A 160 -6.28 16.88 -40.99
CA SER A 160 -5.50 15.62 -40.93
C SER A 160 -5.73 14.85 -39.63
N LYS A 161 -6.43 13.71 -39.73
CA LYS A 161 -6.23 12.46 -38.96
C LYS A 161 -5.55 12.53 -37.57
N GLU A 162 -6.08 13.28 -36.62
CA GLU A 162 -5.65 13.19 -35.21
C GLU A 162 -6.82 12.83 -34.31
N VAL A 163 -7.26 11.57 -34.41
CA VAL A 163 -7.80 10.88 -33.24
C VAL A 163 -6.63 10.07 -32.69
N LEU A 164 -5.78 10.72 -31.89
CA LEU A 164 -4.75 10.03 -31.12
C LEU A 164 -5.41 8.91 -30.32
N ASN A 165 -4.83 7.72 -30.35
CA ASN A 165 -5.34 6.56 -29.63
C ASN A 165 -5.33 6.88 -28.12
N LEU A 166 -6.44 6.63 -27.41
CA LEU A 166 -6.57 6.96 -25.98
C LEU A 166 -5.42 6.35 -25.14
N ASP A 167 -4.94 5.18 -25.55
CA ASP A 167 -3.80 4.49 -24.92
C ASP A 167 -2.47 5.24 -25.13
N GLU A 168 -2.24 5.85 -26.29
CA GLU A 168 -1.03 6.65 -26.57
C GLU A 168 -1.04 7.96 -25.77
N GLN A 169 -2.22 8.59 -25.66
CA GLN A 169 -2.38 9.78 -24.82
C GLN A 169 -2.16 9.46 -23.34
N LEU A 170 -2.72 8.35 -22.86
CA LEU A 170 -2.54 7.89 -21.48
C LEU A 170 -1.08 7.54 -21.20
N GLU A 171 -0.40 6.85 -22.13
CA GLU A 171 1.01 6.50 -22.02
C GLU A 171 1.90 7.74 -21.94
N SER A 172 1.64 8.75 -22.77
CA SER A 172 2.36 10.04 -22.72
C SER A 172 2.19 10.74 -21.37
N VAL A 173 0.97 10.79 -20.82
CA VAL A 173 0.70 11.41 -19.51
C VAL A 173 1.40 10.65 -18.40
N LEU A 174 1.35 9.32 -18.41
CA LEU A 174 2.00 8.49 -17.39
C LEU A 174 3.53 8.60 -17.45
N ASN A 175 4.11 8.69 -18.65
CA ASN A 175 5.54 8.91 -18.81
C ASN A 175 5.95 10.28 -18.25
N GLN A 176 5.16 11.33 -18.49
CA GLN A 176 5.43 12.65 -17.90
C GLN A 176 5.36 12.61 -16.37
N ILE A 177 4.33 11.97 -15.79
CA ILE A 177 4.20 11.83 -14.33
C ILE A 177 5.42 11.10 -13.76
N ALA A 178 5.85 10.02 -14.41
CA ALA A 178 7.02 9.26 -13.99
C ALA A 178 8.32 10.09 -14.07
N PHE A 179 8.49 10.87 -15.13
CA PHE A 179 9.63 11.78 -15.29
C PHE A 179 9.67 12.83 -14.17
N GLU A 180 8.57 13.55 -13.93
CA GLU A 180 8.51 14.54 -12.85
C GLU A 180 8.75 13.90 -11.47
N SER A 181 8.14 12.74 -11.22
CA SER A 181 8.25 12.02 -9.94
C SER A 181 9.65 11.48 -9.67
N SER A 182 10.44 11.25 -10.72
CA SER A 182 11.83 10.83 -10.59
C SER A 182 12.79 11.97 -10.22
N GLY A 183 12.30 13.21 -10.22
CA GLY A 183 13.13 14.40 -10.12
C GLY A 183 13.67 14.87 -11.48
N GLN A 184 12.93 14.61 -12.57
CA GLN A 184 13.30 14.99 -13.94
C GLN A 184 14.56 14.28 -14.45
N ASP A 185 14.69 12.98 -14.16
CA ASP A 185 15.83 12.18 -14.59
C ASP A 185 15.74 11.82 -16.09
N GLU A 186 16.65 12.38 -16.90
CA GLU A 186 16.69 12.14 -18.34
C GLU A 186 16.95 10.67 -18.72
N SER A 187 17.67 9.91 -17.88
CA SER A 187 17.94 8.50 -18.14
C SER A 187 16.66 7.67 -18.01
N LEU A 188 15.76 8.04 -17.08
CA LEU A 188 14.43 7.45 -16.99
C LEU A 188 13.62 7.78 -18.25
N GLU A 189 13.59 9.03 -18.68
CA GLU A 189 12.83 9.43 -19.87
C GLU A 189 13.24 8.63 -21.11
N LYS A 190 14.55 8.52 -21.37
CA LYS A 190 15.11 7.72 -22.47
C LYS A 190 14.69 6.25 -22.35
N HIS A 191 14.70 5.71 -21.14
CA HIS A 191 14.28 4.33 -20.88
C HIS A 191 12.77 4.13 -21.16
N LEU A 192 11.91 5.07 -20.76
CA LEU A 192 10.47 5.00 -20.98
C LEU A 192 10.11 5.07 -22.47
N GLN A 193 10.73 5.99 -23.22
CA GLN A 193 10.55 6.09 -24.68
C GLN A 193 10.95 4.80 -25.41
N LYS A 194 11.98 4.11 -24.92
CA LYS A 194 12.47 2.86 -25.51
C LYS A 194 11.51 1.68 -25.29
N TYR A 195 10.89 1.58 -24.11
CA TYR A 195 10.18 0.37 -23.70
C TYR A 195 8.66 0.48 -23.65
N ASN A 196 8.08 1.68 -23.62
CA ASN A 196 6.64 1.97 -23.74
C ASN A 196 5.76 1.16 -22.76
N PRO A 197 5.51 1.69 -21.54
CA PRO A 197 4.87 0.97 -20.43
C PRO A 197 3.48 0.40 -20.70
N LEU A 198 2.65 1.06 -21.51
CA LEU A 198 1.28 0.64 -21.82
C LEU A 198 1.14 -0.02 -23.18
N SER A 199 1.93 0.41 -24.15
CA SER A 199 1.93 -0.20 -25.49
C SER A 199 2.55 -1.59 -25.46
N LYS A 200 3.55 -1.83 -24.58
CA LYS A 200 4.26 -3.12 -24.46
C LYS A 200 4.55 -3.48 -22.99
N PRO A 201 3.51 -3.67 -22.15
CA PRO A 201 3.64 -3.80 -20.69
C PRO A 201 4.53 -4.94 -20.23
N GLU A 202 4.42 -6.14 -20.82
CA GLU A 202 5.28 -7.27 -20.46
C GLU A 202 6.75 -6.98 -20.77
N ARG A 203 7.02 -6.45 -21.97
CA ARG A 203 8.38 -6.12 -22.40
C ARG A 203 8.97 -5.02 -21.53
N PHE A 204 8.18 -4.00 -21.22
CA PHE A 204 8.59 -2.92 -20.32
C PHE A 204 8.97 -3.46 -18.96
N VAL A 205 8.09 -4.23 -18.31
CA VAL A 205 8.36 -4.77 -16.97
C VAL A 205 9.58 -5.69 -16.98
N MET A 206 9.67 -6.61 -17.95
CA MET A 206 10.79 -7.55 -18.02
C MET A 206 12.14 -6.87 -18.24
N ARG A 207 12.23 -5.98 -19.24
CA ARG A 207 13.49 -5.30 -19.57
C ARG A 207 13.92 -4.31 -18.50
N THR A 208 12.96 -3.64 -17.88
CA THR A 208 13.25 -2.75 -16.76
C THR A 208 13.71 -3.53 -15.54
N HIS A 209 13.12 -4.70 -15.28
CA HIS A 209 13.52 -5.53 -14.14
C HIS A 209 14.92 -6.12 -14.31
N GLU A 210 15.28 -6.54 -15.52
CA GLU A 210 16.65 -6.92 -15.87
C GLU A 210 17.63 -5.76 -15.64
N HIS A 211 17.28 -4.56 -16.10
CA HIS A 211 18.11 -3.37 -15.88
C HIS A 211 18.30 -3.06 -14.39
N LEU A 212 17.23 -3.07 -13.58
CA LEU A 212 17.32 -2.90 -12.13
C LEU A 212 18.16 -4.00 -11.46
N LEU A 213 18.08 -5.25 -11.92
CA LEU A 213 18.89 -6.34 -11.40
C LEU A 213 20.38 -6.05 -11.61
N HIS A 214 20.77 -5.63 -12.82
CA HIS A 214 22.15 -5.26 -13.13
C HIS A 214 22.62 -4.07 -12.30
N ALA A 215 21.82 -3.01 -12.21
CA ALA A 215 22.18 -1.82 -11.45
C ALA A 215 22.33 -2.11 -9.94
N LEU A 216 21.44 -2.92 -9.36
CA LEU A 216 21.57 -3.37 -7.97
C LEU A 216 22.80 -4.27 -7.75
N ALA A 217 23.15 -5.10 -8.73
CA ALA A 217 24.33 -5.93 -8.66
C ALA A 217 25.61 -5.10 -8.71
N GLU A 218 25.66 -4.09 -9.58
CA GLU A 218 26.76 -3.13 -9.65
C GLU A 218 26.95 -2.38 -8.33
N ILE A 219 25.86 -1.90 -7.72
CA ILE A 219 25.89 -1.29 -6.36
C ILE A 219 26.44 -2.28 -5.32
N ALA A 220 26.10 -3.56 -5.44
CA ALA A 220 26.59 -4.62 -4.57
C ALA A 220 28.03 -5.10 -4.89
N GLY A 221 28.64 -4.56 -5.95
CA GLY A 221 29.97 -4.98 -6.42
C GLY A 221 30.00 -6.34 -7.12
N ASP A 222 28.85 -6.87 -7.53
CA ASP A 222 28.74 -8.11 -8.30
C ASP A 222 28.70 -7.82 -9.80
N ARG A 223 29.62 -8.43 -10.56
CA ARG A 223 29.77 -8.22 -12.01
C ARG A 223 28.98 -9.22 -12.85
N ASP A 224 28.43 -10.27 -12.24
CA ASP A 224 27.63 -11.27 -12.96
C ASP A 224 26.40 -11.71 -12.14
N PRO A 225 25.29 -10.95 -12.23
CA PRO A 225 24.09 -11.25 -11.46
C PRO A 225 23.22 -12.36 -12.05
N THR A 226 23.63 -13.02 -13.14
CA THR A 226 22.76 -13.90 -13.92
C THR A 226 22.22 -15.10 -13.15
N GLU A 227 22.90 -15.54 -12.09
CA GLU A 227 22.45 -16.63 -11.20
C GLU A 227 21.82 -16.16 -9.88
N SER A 228 21.88 -14.86 -9.58
CA SER A 228 21.43 -14.32 -8.29
C SER A 228 19.99 -13.82 -8.34
N ALA A 229 19.19 -14.22 -7.35
CA ALA A 229 17.82 -13.73 -7.21
C ALA A 229 17.79 -12.21 -6.95
N PHE A 230 16.88 -11.48 -7.61
CA PHE A 230 16.68 -10.04 -7.41
C PHE A 230 16.55 -9.65 -5.92
N SER A 231 15.81 -10.45 -5.15
CA SER A 231 15.62 -10.25 -3.71
C SER A 231 16.93 -10.26 -2.92
N LYS A 232 17.93 -11.06 -3.33
CA LYS A 232 19.25 -11.11 -2.68
C LYS A 232 19.91 -9.73 -2.72
N TYR A 233 19.88 -9.05 -3.86
CA TYR A 233 20.46 -7.71 -3.98
C TYR A 233 19.65 -6.65 -3.24
N VAL A 234 18.32 -6.75 -3.24
CA VAL A 234 17.47 -5.83 -2.45
C VAL A 234 17.78 -5.96 -0.95
N HIS A 235 17.95 -7.18 -0.43
CA HIS A 235 18.39 -7.39 0.95
C HIS A 235 19.79 -6.82 1.19
N TYR A 236 20.73 -7.07 0.27
CA TYR A 236 22.09 -6.56 0.39
C TYR A 236 22.13 -5.02 0.48
N VAL A 237 21.48 -4.29 -0.44
CA VAL A 237 21.50 -2.83 -0.43
C VAL A 237 20.78 -2.25 0.78
N LYS A 238 19.75 -2.94 1.29
CA LYS A 238 19.05 -2.58 2.54
C LYS A 238 19.95 -2.76 3.76
N ASP A 239 20.53 -3.94 3.92
CA ASP A 239 21.28 -4.32 5.12
C ASP A 239 22.58 -3.53 5.25
N ASN A 240 23.17 -3.16 4.11
CA ASN A 240 24.35 -2.30 4.02
C ASN A 240 24.02 -0.80 3.94
N ARG A 241 22.73 -0.41 3.99
CA ARG A 241 22.28 1.00 3.94
C ARG A 241 22.79 1.78 2.72
N LEU A 242 22.87 1.11 1.57
CA LEU A 242 23.34 1.68 0.30
C LEU A 242 22.25 2.47 -0.43
N VAL A 243 20.99 2.30 -0.01
CA VAL A 243 19.83 3.01 -0.56
C VAL A 243 18.97 3.59 0.56
N GLU A 244 18.17 4.60 0.23
CA GLU A 244 17.31 5.27 1.21
C GLU A 244 16.25 4.32 1.79
N ASN A 245 16.25 4.22 3.11
CA ASN A 245 15.29 3.43 3.88
C ASN A 245 14.82 4.26 5.07
N THR A 246 14.15 5.36 4.76
CA THR A 246 13.55 6.31 5.71
C THR A 246 12.05 6.09 5.82
N ARG A 247 11.42 6.79 6.76
CA ARG A 247 9.95 6.80 6.87
C ARG A 247 9.33 7.50 5.67
N GLU A 248 10.05 8.39 5.00
CA GLU A 248 9.58 9.18 3.88
C GLU A 248 9.77 8.40 2.57
N LYS A 249 10.94 7.78 2.37
CA LYS A 249 11.27 7.00 1.17
C LYS A 249 11.88 5.65 1.54
N ASN A 250 11.20 4.57 1.14
CA ASN A 250 11.62 3.20 1.43
C ASN A 250 11.91 2.47 0.12
N VAL A 251 13.12 2.68 -0.42
CA VAL A 251 13.57 2.09 -1.69
C VAL A 251 13.47 0.55 -1.66
N PRO A 252 13.91 -0.17 -0.61
CA PRO A 252 13.81 -1.62 -0.58
C PRO A 252 12.37 -2.14 -0.67
N ALA A 253 11.41 -1.52 0.03
CA ALA A 253 10.02 -1.93 -0.02
C ALA A 253 9.43 -1.77 -1.43
N ILE A 254 9.76 -0.67 -2.11
CA ILE A 254 9.33 -0.41 -3.49
C ILE A 254 9.94 -1.46 -4.44
N LEU A 255 11.22 -1.78 -4.30
CA LEU A 255 11.88 -2.80 -5.12
C LEU A 255 11.24 -4.20 -4.94
N PHE A 256 10.87 -4.58 -3.71
CA PHE A 256 10.13 -5.84 -3.47
C PHE A 256 8.74 -5.83 -4.12
N MET A 257 8.05 -4.69 -4.10
CA MET A 257 6.76 -4.51 -4.77
C MET A 257 6.90 -4.66 -6.29
N LEU A 258 7.93 -4.06 -6.91
CA LEU A 258 8.24 -4.21 -8.34
C LEU A 258 8.51 -5.68 -8.72
N ASN A 259 9.31 -6.40 -7.92
CA ASN A 259 9.55 -7.83 -8.11
C ASN A 259 8.25 -8.64 -8.03
N GLY A 260 7.34 -8.28 -7.11
CA GLY A 260 6.02 -8.89 -7.00
C GLY A 260 5.18 -8.73 -8.29
N HIS A 261 5.13 -7.52 -8.85
CA HIS A 261 4.43 -7.28 -10.12
C HIS A 261 5.05 -8.06 -11.28
N ARG A 262 6.38 -8.05 -11.39
CA ARG A 262 7.11 -8.82 -12.41
C ARG A 262 6.78 -10.31 -12.33
N ASN A 263 6.83 -10.90 -11.13
CA ASN A 263 6.55 -12.32 -10.96
C ASN A 263 5.09 -12.66 -11.30
N GLN A 264 4.14 -11.80 -10.96
CA GLN A 264 2.74 -12.02 -11.34
C GLN A 264 2.54 -11.93 -12.85
N ILE A 265 3.19 -10.99 -13.54
CA ILE A 265 3.14 -10.91 -15.01
C ILE A 265 3.77 -12.15 -15.67
N VAL A 266 4.93 -12.62 -15.18
CA VAL A 266 5.65 -13.76 -15.76
C VAL A 266 4.95 -15.09 -15.51
N HIS A 267 4.34 -15.26 -14.33
CA HIS A 267 3.78 -16.56 -13.92
C HIS A 267 2.26 -16.69 -14.14
N SER A 268 1.55 -15.61 -14.45
CA SER A 268 0.12 -15.69 -14.79
C SER A 268 -0.10 -15.99 -16.27
N ARG A 269 -0.39 -17.25 -16.59
CA ARG A 269 -0.85 -17.63 -17.93
C ARG A 269 -2.23 -17.00 -18.20
N GLY A 270 -2.32 -16.16 -19.23
CA GLY A 270 -3.59 -15.57 -19.68
C GLY A 270 -4.11 -14.41 -18.82
N MET A 271 -3.21 -13.61 -18.25
CA MET A 271 -3.58 -12.37 -17.55
C MET A 271 -4.44 -11.47 -18.45
N PRO A 272 -5.59 -10.96 -17.97
CA PRO A 272 -6.39 -9.98 -18.72
C PRO A 272 -5.56 -8.74 -19.07
N GLU A 273 -5.77 -8.18 -20.26
CA GLU A 273 -5.04 -7.00 -20.74
C GLU A 273 -5.15 -5.81 -19.78
N SER A 274 -6.32 -5.59 -19.19
CA SER A 274 -6.55 -4.53 -18.20
C SER A 274 -5.73 -4.73 -16.93
N GLU A 275 -5.61 -5.97 -16.45
CA GLU A 275 -4.80 -6.30 -15.27
C GLU A 275 -3.30 -6.15 -15.58
N LEU A 276 -2.87 -6.55 -16.77
CA LEU A 276 -1.50 -6.37 -17.24
C LEU A 276 -1.12 -4.89 -17.32
N LYS A 277 -1.99 -4.06 -17.89
CA LYS A 277 -1.81 -2.59 -17.95
C LYS A 277 -1.79 -1.98 -16.55
N ASN A 278 -2.73 -2.33 -15.66
CA ASN A 278 -2.74 -1.84 -14.28
C ASN A 278 -1.44 -2.14 -13.52
N ARG A 279 -0.88 -3.33 -13.75
CA ARG A 279 0.40 -3.74 -13.17
C ARG A 279 1.57 -2.99 -13.75
N ALA A 280 1.58 -2.76 -15.06
CA ALA A 280 2.61 -1.95 -15.70
C ALA A 280 2.58 -0.49 -15.21
N ILE A 281 1.40 0.08 -14.99
CA ILE A 281 1.23 1.41 -14.38
C ILE A 281 1.80 1.42 -12.95
N SER A 282 1.41 0.45 -12.12
CA SER A 282 1.92 0.33 -10.75
C SER A 282 3.45 0.16 -10.72
N TYR A 283 3.97 -0.64 -11.66
CA TYR A 283 5.40 -0.84 -11.85
C TYR A 283 6.11 0.47 -12.25
N LEU A 284 5.56 1.21 -13.21
CA LEU A 284 6.09 2.50 -13.67
C LEU A 284 6.15 3.54 -12.55
N MET A 285 5.08 3.65 -11.75
CA MET A 285 5.05 4.60 -10.62
C MET A 285 6.06 4.24 -9.53
N GLY A 286 6.19 2.95 -9.21
CA GLY A 286 7.23 2.48 -8.29
C GLY A 286 8.64 2.70 -8.84
N LEU A 287 8.84 2.44 -10.14
CA LEU A 287 10.11 2.64 -10.82
C LEU A 287 10.58 4.09 -10.72
N ALA A 288 9.72 5.06 -11.03
CA ALA A 288 10.03 6.47 -10.96
C ALA A 288 10.57 6.90 -9.58
N GLN A 289 9.99 6.35 -8.51
CA GLN A 289 10.41 6.68 -7.14
C GLN A 289 11.79 6.15 -6.76
N VAL A 290 12.23 5.05 -7.39
CA VAL A 290 13.52 4.40 -7.05
C VAL A 290 14.61 4.64 -8.09
N TRP A 291 14.27 5.19 -9.26
CA TRP A 291 15.17 5.31 -10.39
C TRP A 291 16.46 6.04 -10.03
N SER A 292 16.35 7.25 -9.48
CA SER A 292 17.49 8.07 -9.08
C SER A 292 18.39 7.45 -8.01
N ALA A 293 17.88 6.48 -7.24
CA ALA A 293 18.64 5.81 -6.20
C ALA A 293 19.31 4.51 -6.66
N VAL A 294 18.91 3.97 -7.82
CA VAL A 294 19.28 2.60 -8.21
C VAL A 294 19.80 2.51 -9.64
N ALA A 295 19.20 3.22 -10.59
CA ALA A 295 19.40 3.01 -12.03
C ALA A 295 19.74 4.28 -12.81
N ALA A 296 19.87 5.43 -12.14
CA ALA A 296 20.34 6.65 -12.78
C ALA A 296 21.76 6.44 -13.33
N GLU A 297 21.91 6.65 -14.64
CA GLU A 297 23.23 6.80 -15.24
C GLU A 297 23.74 8.23 -14.96
N PRO A 298 25.03 8.42 -14.65
CA PRO A 298 25.58 9.77 -14.55
C PRO A 298 25.41 10.47 -15.90
N VAL A 299 24.85 11.69 -15.86
CA VAL A 299 24.82 12.56 -17.05
C VAL A 299 26.28 12.83 -17.40
N GLU A 300 26.76 12.32 -18.54
CA GLU A 300 28.05 12.74 -19.07
C GLU A 300 27.96 14.24 -19.31
N ASP A 301 28.64 15.02 -18.46
CA ASP A 301 28.91 16.42 -18.72
C ASP A 301 29.71 16.47 -20.03
N PHE A 302 29.03 16.80 -21.12
CA PHE A 302 29.70 17.12 -22.38
C PHE A 302 30.45 18.44 -22.17
N GLU A 303 31.75 18.36 -21.91
CA GLU A 303 32.71 19.46 -22.12
C GLU A 303 32.84 19.81 -23.62
#